data_AF-A0A7W1JNC2-F1
#
_entry.id   AF-A0A7W1JNC2-F1
#
_cell.length_a   1.000
_cell.length_b   1.000
_cell.length_c   1.000
_cell.angle_alpha   90.00
_cell.angle_beta   90.00
_cell.angle_gamma   90.00
#
_symmetry.space_group_name_H-M   'P 1'
#
loop_
_entity.id
_entity.type
_entity.pdbx_description
1 polymer ?
#
loop_
_entity_poly.entity_id
_entity_poly.type
_entity_poly.pdbx_seq_one_letter_code
_entity_poly.pdbx_strand_id
1 'polypeptide(L)'
;MICAITGMEVCNASMYDGATALAEAAIMAHGVTARDKVVMSDAIHPHYKDAVRTFCGAIGVQVDEVPAAFAHERLDKDVAC
;
A
#
# COMPACT_ATOMS: atom_id res chain seq x y z
N MET A 1 -22.06 1.44 0.34
CA MET A 1 -21.72 1.53 -1.10
C MET A 1 -20.31 1.03 -1.37
N ILE A 2 -19.25 1.60 -0.75
CA ILE A 2 -17.86 1.20 -1.01
C ILE A 2 -17.60 -0.29 -0.78
N CYS A 3 -18.01 -0.87 0.36
CA CYS A 3 -17.93 -2.32 0.58
C CYS A 3 -18.53 -3.16 -0.56
N ALA A 4 -19.68 -2.73 -1.09
CA ALA A 4 -20.39 -3.46 -2.14
C ALA A 4 -19.66 -3.45 -3.48
N ILE A 5 -18.88 -2.41 -3.78
CA ILE A 5 -18.10 -2.31 -5.04
C ILE A 5 -16.70 -2.90 -4.92
N THR A 6 -16.11 -2.92 -3.72
CA THR A 6 -14.77 -3.50 -3.49
C THR A 6 -14.81 -4.96 -3.08
N GLY A 7 -15.98 -5.47 -2.67
CA GLY A 7 -16.12 -6.82 -2.13
C GLY A 7 -15.53 -7.00 -0.73
N MET A 8 -15.25 -5.90 -0.01
CA MET A 8 -14.68 -5.91 1.34
C MET A 8 -15.78 -5.89 2.41
N GLU A 9 -15.50 -6.47 3.59
CA GLU A 9 -16.46 -6.54 4.70
C GLU A 9 -16.75 -5.17 5.33
N VAL A 10 -15.72 -4.32 5.45
CA VAL A 10 -15.79 -3.00 6.08
C VAL A 10 -15.07 -1.96 5.23
N CYS A 11 -15.56 -0.72 5.33
CA CYS A 11 -14.90 0.46 4.79
C CYS A 11 -15.01 1.60 5.81
N ASN A 12 -14.09 2.56 5.76
CA ASN A 12 -14.22 3.79 6.53
C ASN A 12 -15.26 4.74 5.88
N ALA A 13 -15.45 5.91 6.49
CA ALA A 13 -16.36 6.93 5.96
C ALA A 13 -15.77 7.66 4.74
N SER A 14 -14.47 7.94 4.75
CA SER A 14 -13.71 8.55 3.64
C SER A 14 -12.21 8.58 3.93
N MET A 15 -11.43 8.95 2.91
CA MET A 15 -10.04 9.41 2.99
C MET A 15 -9.92 10.79 2.34
N TYR A 16 -8.77 11.47 2.47
CA TYR A 16 -8.56 12.79 1.84
C TYR A 16 -8.53 12.68 0.31
N ASP A 17 -7.70 11.79 -0.21
CA ASP A 17 -7.59 11.48 -1.63
C ASP A 17 -7.10 10.03 -1.82
N GLY A 18 -7.01 9.57 -3.06
CA GLY A 18 -6.55 8.20 -3.34
C GLY A 18 -5.08 7.97 -3.02
N ALA A 19 -4.23 9.00 -3.11
CA ALA A 19 -2.80 8.89 -2.85
C ALA A 19 -2.53 8.65 -1.36
N THR A 20 -3.15 9.45 -0.50
CA THR A 20 -3.10 9.26 0.97
C THR A 20 -3.83 7.99 1.39
N ALA A 21 -4.92 7.60 0.71
CA ALA A 21 -5.59 6.33 0.98
C ALA A 21 -4.67 5.12 0.71
N LEU A 22 -3.89 5.13 -0.37
CA LEU A 22 -2.93 4.06 -0.66
C LEU A 22 -1.80 3.99 0.38
N ALA A 23 -1.27 5.15 0.78
CA ALA A 23 -0.24 5.23 1.82
C ALA A 23 -0.72 4.66 3.17
N GLU A 24 -1.92 5.03 3.60
CA GLU A 24 -2.51 4.54 4.85
C GLU A 24 -2.85 3.04 4.77
N ALA A 25 -3.20 2.52 3.59
CA ALA A 25 -3.36 1.08 3.39
C ALA A 25 -2.03 0.33 3.61
N ALA A 26 -0.91 0.86 3.12
CA ALA A 26 0.42 0.28 3.33
C ALA A 26 0.85 0.37 4.82
N ILE A 27 0.58 1.49 5.48
CA ILE A 27 0.82 1.66 6.93
C ILE A 27 -0.03 0.66 7.74
N MET A 28 -1.29 0.48 7.37
CA MET A 28 -2.18 -0.48 8.02
C MET A 28 -1.66 -1.91 7.84
N ALA A 29 -1.19 -2.28 6.65
CA ALA A 29 -0.58 -3.58 6.40
C ALA A 29 0.64 -3.79 7.32
N HIS A 30 1.56 -2.82 7.37
CA HIS A 30 2.70 -2.85 8.29
C HIS A 30 2.26 -3.05 9.75
N GLY A 31 1.25 -2.29 10.21
CA GLY A 31 0.75 -2.39 11.59
C GLY A 31 0.13 -3.75 11.93
N VAL A 32 -0.50 -4.43 10.96
CA VAL A 32 -1.09 -5.76 11.15
C VAL A 32 -0.04 -6.87 11.07
N THR A 33 0.89 -6.78 10.12
CA THR A 33 1.86 -7.85 9.87
C THR A 33 3.14 -7.71 10.70
N ALA A 34 3.42 -6.53 11.24
CA ALA A 34 4.70 -6.14 11.87
C ALA A 34 5.90 -6.38 10.94
N ARG A 35 5.73 -6.06 9.65
CA ARG A 35 6.74 -6.24 8.60
C ARG A 35 7.13 -4.89 8.02
N ASP A 36 8.41 -4.71 7.71
CA ASP A 36 8.96 -3.39 7.37
C ASP A 36 9.13 -3.15 5.87
N LYS A 37 8.45 -3.94 5.02
CA LYS A 37 8.61 -3.87 3.57
C LYS A 37 7.26 -3.84 2.85
N VAL A 38 7.15 -2.98 1.85
CA VAL A 38 6.00 -2.83 0.97
C VAL A 38 6.47 -2.97 -0.46
N VAL A 39 5.74 -3.74 -1.27
CA VAL A 39 6.02 -3.91 -2.70
C VAL A 39 4.98 -3.14 -3.50
N MET A 40 5.44 -2.31 -4.43
CA MET A 40 4.59 -1.41 -5.20
C MET A 40 4.79 -1.63 -6.69
N SER A 41 3.70 -1.80 -7.43
CA SER A 41 3.78 -1.91 -8.89
C SER A 41 4.24 -0.60 -9.54
N ASP A 42 5.12 -0.70 -10.52
CA ASP A 42 5.58 0.42 -11.35
C ASP A 42 4.46 1.15 -12.12
N ALA A 43 3.38 0.43 -12.43
CA ALA A 43 2.19 0.94 -13.11
C ALA A 43 1.33 1.88 -12.24
N ILE A 44 1.59 1.98 -10.93
CA ILE A 44 0.90 2.92 -10.05
C ILE A 44 1.29 4.36 -10.43
N HIS A 45 0.30 5.26 -10.39
CA HIS A 45 0.49 6.67 -10.74
C HIS A 45 1.61 7.31 -9.90
N PRO A 46 2.57 8.07 -10.49
CA PRO A 46 3.73 8.62 -9.78
C PRO A 46 3.38 9.38 -8.48
N HIS A 47 2.35 10.23 -8.53
CA HIS A 47 1.87 10.96 -7.34
C HIS A 47 1.47 10.05 -6.15
N TYR A 48 0.92 8.87 -6.43
CA TYR A 48 0.55 7.91 -5.39
C TYR A 48 1.81 7.23 -4.84
N LYS A 49 2.76 6.92 -5.72
CA LYS A 49 4.07 6.35 -5.33
C LYS A 49 4.82 7.30 -4.40
N ASP A 50 4.79 8.60 -4.69
CA ASP A 50 5.44 9.62 -3.86
C ASP A 50 4.80 9.70 -2.47
N ALA A 51 3.46 9.71 -2.39
CA ALA A 51 2.75 9.69 -1.11
C ALA A 51 3.10 8.45 -0.27
N VAL A 52 3.08 7.25 -0.86
CA VAL A 52 3.45 6.00 -0.18
C VAL A 52 4.89 6.08 0.33
N ARG A 53 5.85 6.49 -0.51
CA ARG A 53 7.26 6.65 -0.10
C ARG A 53 7.44 7.62 1.05
N THR A 54 6.74 8.76 1.02
CA THR A 54 6.81 9.77 2.08
C THR A 54 6.27 9.23 3.40
N PHE A 55 5.09 8.63 3.39
CA PHE A 55 4.39 8.18 4.60
C PHE A 55 5.06 6.94 5.20
N CYS A 56 5.34 5.92 4.39
CA CYS A 56 6.06 4.72 4.84
C CYS A 56 7.48 5.03 5.29
N GLY A 57 8.20 5.90 4.55
CA GLY A 57 9.56 6.31 4.91
C GLY A 57 9.63 7.03 6.26
N ALA A 58 8.60 7.81 6.63
CA ALA A 58 8.54 8.48 7.93
C ALA A 58 8.48 7.51 9.13
N ILE A 59 8.04 6.27 8.91
CA ILE A 59 7.94 5.22 9.94
C ILE A 59 8.95 4.08 9.74
N GLY A 60 9.91 4.24 8.82
CA GLY A 60 10.97 3.26 8.58
C GLY A 60 10.58 2.06 7.69
N VAL A 61 9.42 2.10 7.04
CA VAL A 61 8.97 1.05 6.12
C VAL A 61 9.61 1.24 4.74
N GLN A 62 10.27 0.20 4.24
CA GLN A 62 10.89 0.14 2.93
C GLN A 62 9.85 -0.04 1.83
N VAL A 63 9.99 0.67 0.70
CA VAL A 63 9.07 0.60 -0.43
C VAL A 63 9.84 0.23 -1.69
N ASP A 64 9.65 -1.00 -2.16
CA ASP A 64 10.27 -1.53 -3.38
C ASP A 64 9.32 -1.41 -4.57
N GLU A 65 9.76 -0.73 -5.62
CA GLU A 65 9.01 -0.66 -6.88
C GLU A 65 9.40 -1.85 -7.78
N VAL A 66 8.40 -2.55 -8.32
CA VAL A 66 8.58 -3.74 -9.14
C VAL A 66 7.74 -3.67 -10.41
N PRO A 67 8.19 -4.28 -11.53
CA PRO A 67 7.38 -4.33 -12.72
C PRO A 67 6.04 -5.01 -12.45
N ALA A 68 4.94 -4.43 -12.93
CA ALA A 68 3.58 -4.93 -12.69
C ALA A 68 3.43 -6.43 -13.00
N ALA A 69 4.12 -6.91 -14.04
CA ALA A 69 4.13 -8.31 -14.44
C ALA A 69 4.64 -9.28 -13.35
N PHE A 70 5.54 -8.83 -12.46
CA PHE A 70 6.24 -9.66 -11.48
C PHE A 70 5.91 -9.31 -10.03
N ALA A 71 4.93 -8.42 -9.79
CA ALA A 71 4.65 -7.92 -8.44
C ALA A 71 4.28 -9.05 -7.45
N HIS A 72 3.47 -10.00 -7.89
CA HIS A 72 3.05 -11.15 -7.09
C HIS A 72 4.20 -12.08 -6.69
N GLU A 73 5.27 -12.15 -7.48
CA GLU A 73 6.44 -13.01 -7.21
C GLU A 73 7.34 -12.42 -6.11
N ARG A 74 7.12 -11.15 -5.73
CA ARG A 74 7.90 -10.46 -4.70
C ARG A 74 7.24 -10.40 -3.35
N LEU A 75 6.08 -11.01 -3.19
CA LEU A 75 5.41 -11.17 -1.89
C LEU A 75 6.05 -12.34 -1.12
N ASP A 76 7.10 -12.03 -0.35
CA ASP A 76 7.74 -12.99 0.55
C ASP A 76 7.24 -12.83 2.02
N LYS A 77 7.90 -13.52 2.96
CA LYS A 77 7.50 -13.51 4.38
C LYS A 77 7.81 -12.20 5.10
N ASP A 78 8.61 -11.32 4.50
CA ASP A 78 9.05 -10.07 5.09
C ASP A 78 8.29 -8.86 4.50
N VAL A 79 7.41 -9.09 3.51
CA VAL A 79 6.56 -8.06 2.88
C VAL A 79 5.20 -7.94 3.58
N ALA A 80 4.84 -6.72 3.97
CA ALA A 80 3.55 -6.36 4.55
C ALA A 80 2.41 -6.41 3.52
N CYS A 81 2.61 -5.80 2.35
CA CYS A 81 1.66 -5.78 1.23
C CYS A 81 2.37 -5.60 -0.12
#